data_AF-A0A7C6M4C0-F1
#
_entry.id   AF-A0A7C6M4C0-F1
#
_cell.length_a   1.000
_cell.length_b   1.000
_cell.length_c   1.000
_cell.angle_alpha   90.00
_cell.angle_beta   90.00
_cell.angle_gamma   90.00
#
_symmetry.space_group_name_H-M   'P 1'
#
loop_
_entity.id
_entity.type
_entity.pdbx_description
1 polymer ?
#
loop_
_entity_poly.entity_id
_entity_poly.type
_entity_poly.pdbx_seq_one_letter_code
_entity_poly.pdbx_strand_id
1 'polypeptide(L)'
;MQTLTKFKKTSPLLLDDERLALWDKIQTYSDNLVNTTFKEYLESTEEVAVRMEDTIPILHFYREAFDKILYELRNTKVKNGSASVWLLYNMGFVIKTPSGCFAIDLDHRLAEQLEPFLDFICITHNHQDHYNIKLLEAMVKNGKPVISNFYKDSGEYLSTKPASYKIKNFTIKTDMSDHLANPDMQDFVTLFRVECGDDSGNFSILHCGDSGFNPEQFKHVQGPVSMVVLRWGAPRESNIFGTGEGQVETNYAVLSHLIELRHKPFPHGQASITKTLEHLPNVKCKNTIMPFWGEKLTWSKGKMH
;
A
#
# COMPACT_ATOMS: atom_id res chain seq x y z
N MET A 1 -0.18 5.72 -23.24
CA MET A 1 1.17 5.08 -23.25
C MET A 1 2.34 6.05 -23.03
N GLN A 2 2.48 7.16 -23.78
CA GLN A 2 3.66 8.05 -23.64
C GLN A 2 3.83 8.64 -22.23
N THR A 3 2.74 9.03 -21.55
CA THR A 3 2.77 9.59 -20.19
C THR A 3 3.41 8.61 -19.20
N LEU A 4 2.93 7.36 -19.12
CA LEU A 4 3.50 6.34 -18.24
C LEU A 4 4.97 6.03 -18.55
N THR A 5 5.33 5.98 -19.84
CA THR A 5 6.72 5.75 -20.26
C THR A 5 7.66 6.84 -19.78
N LYS A 6 7.22 8.11 -19.80
CA LYS A 6 7.97 9.23 -19.23
C LYS A 6 7.99 9.17 -17.70
N PHE A 7 6.85 8.87 -17.08
CA PHE A 7 6.72 8.79 -15.62
C PHE A 7 7.71 7.79 -15.01
N LYS A 8 7.86 6.61 -15.63
CA LYS A 8 8.83 5.58 -15.22
C LYS A 8 10.31 6.01 -15.25
N LYS A 9 10.64 7.12 -15.90
CA LYS A 9 11.99 7.68 -15.92
C LYS A 9 12.21 8.70 -14.80
N THR A 10 11.15 9.12 -14.13
CA THR A 10 11.22 9.99 -12.94
C THR A 10 11.42 9.15 -11.69
N SER A 11 11.64 9.79 -10.53
CA SER A 11 11.83 9.09 -9.25
C SER A 11 10.72 9.45 -8.25
N PRO A 12 10.16 8.48 -7.52
CA PRO A 12 9.22 8.78 -6.43
C PRO A 12 9.84 9.53 -5.25
N LEU A 13 11.16 9.58 -5.17
CA LEU A 13 11.93 10.32 -4.16
C LEU A 13 12.17 11.79 -4.53
N LEU A 14 11.87 12.19 -5.77
CA LEU A 14 12.12 13.53 -6.29
C LEU A 14 10.87 14.07 -6.98
N LEU A 15 10.20 15.02 -6.34
CA LEU A 15 9.04 15.72 -6.87
C LEU A 15 9.47 16.96 -7.66
N ASP A 16 10.20 16.74 -8.75
CA ASP A 16 10.58 17.81 -9.69
C ASP A 16 9.44 18.21 -10.63
N ASP A 17 9.63 19.30 -11.37
CA ASP A 17 8.62 19.84 -12.28
C ASP A 17 8.17 18.83 -13.35
N GLU A 18 9.07 17.94 -13.80
CA GLU A 18 8.72 16.90 -14.78
C GLU A 18 7.77 15.87 -14.17
N ARG A 19 8.09 15.36 -12.98
CA ARG A 19 7.23 14.40 -12.28
C ARG A 19 5.88 15.03 -11.92
N LEU A 20 5.88 16.27 -11.44
CA LEU A 20 4.64 16.99 -11.09
C LEU A 20 3.73 17.21 -12.30
N ALA A 21 4.29 17.60 -13.45
CA ALA A 21 3.51 17.76 -14.68
C ALA A 21 2.92 16.42 -15.17
N LEU A 22 3.64 15.30 -15.00
CA LEU A 22 3.11 13.98 -15.36
C LEU A 22 2.06 13.50 -14.36
N TRP A 23 2.21 13.81 -13.07
CA TRP A 23 1.21 13.53 -12.04
C TRP A 23 -0.12 14.23 -12.32
N ASP A 24 -0.09 15.52 -12.67
CA ASP A 24 -1.28 16.28 -13.07
C ASP A 24 -2.02 15.61 -14.23
N LYS A 25 -1.26 15.15 -15.24
CA LYS A 25 -1.81 14.43 -16.38
C LYS A 25 -2.39 13.07 -16.00
N ILE A 26 -1.77 12.34 -15.08
CA ILE A 26 -2.27 11.06 -14.57
C ILE A 26 -3.56 11.28 -13.79
N GLN A 27 -3.61 12.28 -12.91
CA GLN A 27 -4.82 12.63 -12.18
C GLN A 27 -5.94 12.98 -13.15
N THR A 28 -5.67 13.76 -14.21
CA THR A 28 -6.68 14.05 -15.25
C THR A 28 -7.25 12.77 -15.89
N TYR A 29 -6.48 11.70 -16.06
CA TYR A 29 -7.01 10.44 -16.56
C TYR A 29 -7.91 9.73 -15.55
N SER A 30 -7.56 9.79 -14.26
CA SER A 30 -8.39 9.27 -13.18
C SER A 30 -9.69 10.06 -13.04
N ASP A 31 -9.60 11.38 -12.96
CA ASP A 31 -10.74 12.28 -12.72
C ASP A 31 -11.78 12.23 -13.83
N ASN A 32 -11.36 11.93 -15.07
CA ASN A 32 -12.24 11.79 -16.22
C ASN A 32 -12.79 10.36 -16.41
N LEU A 33 -12.40 9.39 -15.58
CA LEU A 33 -12.96 8.05 -15.64
C LEU A 33 -14.42 8.08 -15.17
N VAL A 34 -15.33 7.54 -15.98
CA VAL A 34 -16.74 7.43 -15.58
C VAL A 34 -16.84 6.51 -14.36
N ASN A 35 -17.59 6.94 -13.34
CA ASN A 35 -17.64 6.30 -12.02
C ASN A 35 -18.03 4.81 -12.03
N THR A 36 -18.73 4.32 -13.05
CA THR A 36 -19.09 2.90 -13.17
C THR A 36 -18.04 2.07 -13.89
N THR A 37 -17.19 2.69 -14.70
CA THR A 37 -16.27 2.01 -15.61
C THR A 37 -15.26 1.13 -14.88
N PHE A 38 -14.73 1.56 -13.74
CA PHE A 38 -13.78 0.71 -13.01
C PHE A 38 -14.45 -0.54 -12.44
N LYS A 39 -15.67 -0.40 -11.90
CA LYS A 39 -16.44 -1.54 -11.42
C LYS A 39 -16.77 -2.51 -12.57
N GLU A 40 -17.26 -1.99 -13.69
CA GLU A 40 -17.53 -2.76 -14.91
C GLU A 40 -16.27 -3.50 -15.38
N TYR A 41 -15.12 -2.82 -15.38
CA TYR A 41 -13.83 -3.42 -15.72
C TYR A 41 -13.45 -4.59 -14.80
N LEU A 42 -13.57 -4.43 -13.48
CA LEU A 42 -13.25 -5.47 -12.51
C LEU A 42 -14.14 -6.72 -12.66
N GLU A 43 -15.40 -6.53 -13.04
CA GLU A 43 -16.39 -7.60 -13.22
C GLU A 43 -16.36 -8.21 -14.64
N SER A 44 -15.61 -7.61 -15.57
CA SER A 44 -15.63 -8.00 -16.97
C SER A 44 -14.84 -9.28 -17.27
N THR A 45 -15.19 -9.92 -18.39
CA THR A 45 -14.43 -11.02 -18.97
C THR A 45 -13.04 -10.54 -19.41
N GLU A 46 -12.08 -11.46 -19.56
CA GLU A 46 -10.72 -11.09 -19.96
C GLU A 46 -10.67 -10.35 -21.29
N GLU A 47 -11.45 -10.78 -22.29
CA GLU A 47 -11.50 -10.11 -23.60
C GLU A 47 -12.00 -8.67 -23.48
N VAL A 48 -13.03 -8.42 -22.66
CA VAL A 48 -13.56 -7.06 -22.44
C VAL A 48 -12.54 -6.22 -21.68
N ALA A 49 -11.96 -6.76 -20.61
CA ALA A 49 -10.97 -6.07 -19.80
C ALA A 49 -9.75 -5.63 -20.62
N VAL A 50 -9.21 -6.51 -21.46
CA VAL A 50 -8.07 -6.19 -22.35
C VAL A 50 -8.43 -5.04 -23.30
N ARG A 51 -9.63 -5.05 -23.90
CA ARG A 51 -10.08 -3.92 -24.73
C ARG A 51 -10.18 -2.60 -23.95
N MET A 52 -10.62 -2.65 -22.70
CA MET A 52 -10.69 -1.47 -21.83
C MET A 52 -9.28 -0.98 -21.46
N GLU A 53 -8.35 -1.90 -21.15
CA GLU A 53 -6.94 -1.60 -20.90
C GLU A 53 -6.26 -0.96 -22.13
N ASP A 54 -6.62 -1.38 -23.35
CA ASP A 54 -6.07 -0.81 -24.58
C ASP A 54 -6.61 0.59 -24.92
N THR A 55 -7.80 0.93 -24.42
CA THR A 55 -8.53 2.15 -24.82
C THR A 55 -8.60 3.21 -23.71
N ILE A 56 -8.51 2.82 -22.44
CA ILE A 56 -8.67 3.70 -21.29
C ILE A 56 -7.32 3.84 -20.57
N PRO A 57 -6.65 5.02 -20.64
CA PRO A 57 -5.28 5.19 -20.17
C PRO A 57 -5.04 4.79 -18.71
N ILE A 58 -5.97 5.11 -17.80
CA ILE A 58 -5.76 4.82 -16.37
C ILE A 58 -5.89 3.32 -16.06
N LEU A 59 -6.74 2.58 -16.80
CA LEU A 59 -6.85 1.13 -16.69
C LEU A 59 -5.61 0.44 -17.28
N HIS A 60 -5.06 0.98 -18.37
CA HIS A 60 -3.75 0.54 -18.87
C HIS A 60 -2.67 0.64 -17.78
N PHE A 61 -2.65 1.74 -17.02
CA PHE A 61 -1.63 1.96 -15.98
C PHE A 61 -1.82 1.01 -14.81
N TYR A 62 -3.06 0.79 -14.40
CA TYR A 62 -3.44 -0.20 -13.40
C TYR A 62 -2.97 -1.61 -13.79
N ARG A 63 -3.25 -2.04 -15.03
CA ARG A 63 -2.81 -3.33 -15.54
C ARG A 63 -1.30 -3.46 -15.64
N GLU A 64 -0.63 -2.45 -16.18
CA GLU A 64 0.81 -2.49 -16.37
C GLU A 64 1.56 -2.54 -15.05
N ALA A 65 1.08 -1.84 -14.02
CA ALA A 65 1.64 -1.93 -12.67
C ALA A 65 1.65 -3.37 -12.16
N PHE A 66 0.54 -4.10 -12.35
CA PHE A 66 0.45 -5.51 -11.99
C PHE A 66 1.42 -6.39 -12.77
N ASP A 67 1.44 -6.27 -14.11
CA ASP A 67 2.32 -7.10 -14.95
C ASP A 67 3.81 -6.86 -14.61
N LYS A 68 4.18 -5.59 -14.36
CA LYS A 68 5.52 -5.22 -13.93
C LYS A 68 5.88 -5.85 -12.59
N ILE A 69 5.01 -5.76 -11.58
CA ILE A 69 5.26 -6.35 -10.26
C ILE A 69 5.35 -7.86 -10.36
N LEU A 70 4.44 -8.51 -11.07
CA LEU A 70 4.46 -9.97 -11.28
C LEU A 70 5.77 -10.42 -11.96
N TYR A 71 6.21 -9.69 -12.98
CA TYR A 71 7.50 -9.93 -13.63
C TYR A 71 8.67 -9.73 -12.65
N GLU A 72 8.69 -8.64 -11.89
CA GLU A 72 9.78 -8.34 -10.96
C GLU A 72 9.83 -9.32 -9.78
N LEU A 73 8.70 -9.81 -9.28
CA LEU A 73 8.67 -10.82 -8.22
C LEU A 73 9.30 -12.14 -8.67
N ARG A 74 9.09 -12.53 -9.92
CA ARG A 74 9.70 -13.72 -10.53
C ARG A 74 11.20 -13.56 -10.70
N ASN A 75 11.66 -12.38 -11.14
CA ASN A 75 13.02 -12.20 -11.63
C ASN A 75 13.96 -11.47 -10.66
N THR A 76 13.44 -10.81 -9.64
CA THR A 76 14.25 -10.07 -8.67
C THR A 76 14.75 -10.99 -7.57
N LYS A 77 16.08 -11.11 -7.46
CA LYS A 77 16.75 -11.63 -6.26
C LYS A 77 17.18 -10.46 -5.39
N VAL A 78 16.59 -10.35 -4.20
CA VAL A 78 16.94 -9.30 -3.22
C VAL A 78 18.26 -9.66 -2.55
N LYS A 79 19.15 -8.69 -2.38
CA LYS A 79 20.48 -8.91 -1.79
C LYS A 79 20.39 -8.92 -0.26
N ASN A 80 21.27 -9.67 0.41
CA ASN A 80 21.41 -9.57 1.86
C ASN A 80 21.69 -8.13 2.29
N GLY A 81 21.04 -7.70 3.37
CA GLY A 81 21.06 -6.33 3.85
C GLY A 81 20.13 -5.37 3.10
N SER A 82 19.15 -5.86 2.33
CA SER A 82 18.23 -5.03 1.56
C SER A 82 16.79 -5.57 1.50
N ALA A 83 15.84 -4.69 1.18
CA ALA A 83 14.46 -5.04 0.88
C ALA A 83 13.97 -4.28 -0.36
N SER A 84 13.03 -4.86 -1.09
CA SER A 84 12.33 -4.22 -2.20
C SER A 84 10.86 -4.04 -1.83
N VAL A 85 10.31 -2.87 -2.08
CA VAL A 85 8.92 -2.50 -1.78
C VAL A 85 8.28 -1.98 -3.06
N TRP A 86 7.18 -2.57 -3.49
CA TRP A 86 6.41 -2.12 -4.64
C TRP A 86 5.04 -1.62 -4.20
N LEU A 87 4.61 -0.48 -4.73
CA LEU A 87 3.21 -0.06 -4.67
C LEU A 87 2.48 -0.67 -5.87
N LEU A 88 1.46 -1.50 -5.64
CA LEU A 88 0.63 -2.05 -6.70
C LEU A 88 -0.46 -1.07 -7.15
N TYR A 89 -1.39 -0.73 -6.25
CA TYR A 89 -2.56 0.08 -6.52
C TYR A 89 -3.13 0.59 -5.19
N ASN A 90 -3.76 1.77 -5.17
CA ASN A 90 -4.32 2.38 -3.96
C ASN A 90 -3.27 2.47 -2.83
N MET A 91 -3.35 1.59 -1.83
CA MET A 91 -2.35 1.39 -0.78
C MET A 91 -1.89 -0.06 -0.66
N GLY A 92 -2.04 -0.86 -1.71
CA GLY A 92 -1.57 -2.22 -1.76
C GLY A 92 -0.07 -2.30 -2.03
N PHE A 93 0.70 -2.85 -1.10
CA PHE A 93 2.15 -3.02 -1.22
C PHE A 93 2.57 -4.48 -1.27
N VAL A 94 3.59 -4.78 -2.07
CA VAL A 94 4.34 -6.04 -2.00
C VAL A 94 5.74 -5.75 -1.49
N ILE A 95 6.22 -6.56 -0.54
CA ILE A 95 7.54 -6.42 0.07
C ILE A 95 8.28 -7.72 -0.09
N LYS A 96 9.51 -7.66 -0.63
CA LYS A 96 10.39 -8.83 -0.79
C LYS A 96 11.74 -8.58 -0.12
N THR A 97 12.18 -9.57 0.64
CA THR A 97 13.50 -9.64 1.29
C THR A 97 14.25 -10.86 0.73
N PRO A 98 15.50 -11.12 1.15
CA PRO A 98 16.16 -12.38 0.83
C PRO A 98 15.46 -13.61 1.42
N SER A 99 14.85 -13.46 2.60
CA SER A 99 14.20 -14.54 3.37
C SER A 99 12.73 -14.77 3.05
N GLY A 100 12.05 -13.85 2.37
CA GLY A 100 10.64 -14.04 2.04
C GLY A 100 10.00 -12.88 1.31
N CYS A 101 8.68 -13.00 1.14
CA CYS A 101 7.89 -12.00 0.44
C CYS A 101 6.49 -11.97 1.03
N PHE A 102 5.95 -10.78 1.26
CA PHE A 102 4.60 -10.61 1.80
C PHE A 102 3.93 -9.41 1.16
N ALA A 103 2.64 -9.26 1.43
CA ALA A 103 1.90 -8.11 0.94
C ALA A 103 0.98 -7.52 2.00
N ILE A 104 0.60 -6.26 1.81
CA ILE A 104 -0.37 -5.55 2.62
C ILE A 104 -1.40 -4.91 1.68
N ASP A 105 -2.69 -5.06 1.96
CA ASP A 105 -3.81 -4.41 1.27
C ASP A 105 -3.85 -4.56 -0.28
N LEU A 106 -3.58 -5.75 -0.81
CA LEU A 106 -3.62 -5.96 -2.27
C LEU A 106 -5.04 -6.10 -2.82
N ASP A 107 -5.44 -5.13 -3.63
CA ASP A 107 -6.59 -5.23 -4.54
C ASP A 107 -6.15 -5.13 -6.00
N HIS A 108 -6.33 -6.23 -6.75
CA HIS A 108 -6.21 -6.25 -8.20
C HIS A 108 -7.11 -7.33 -8.81
N ARG A 109 -7.70 -7.12 -10.01
CA ARG A 109 -8.55 -8.15 -10.64
C ARG A 109 -7.85 -9.50 -10.88
N LEU A 110 -6.52 -9.46 -11.01
CA LEU A 110 -5.64 -10.62 -11.17
C LEU A 110 -4.82 -10.96 -9.91
N ALA A 111 -5.14 -10.38 -8.75
CA ALA A 111 -4.34 -10.48 -7.54
C ALA A 111 -3.99 -11.92 -7.13
N GLU A 112 -4.88 -12.89 -7.41
CA GLU A 112 -4.64 -14.33 -7.18
C GLU A 112 -3.31 -14.83 -7.79
N GLN A 113 -2.86 -14.28 -8.92
CA GLN A 113 -1.59 -14.71 -9.55
C GLN A 113 -0.35 -14.32 -8.75
N LEU A 114 -0.48 -13.45 -7.73
CA LEU A 114 0.60 -13.10 -6.83
C LEU A 114 0.78 -14.12 -5.70
N GLU A 115 -0.25 -14.92 -5.39
CA GLU A 115 -0.24 -15.92 -4.32
C GLU A 115 1.03 -16.77 -4.31
N PRO A 116 1.54 -17.32 -5.44
CA PRO A 116 2.70 -18.21 -5.42
C PRO A 116 3.97 -17.56 -4.88
N PHE A 117 4.05 -16.23 -4.93
CA PHE A 117 5.21 -15.46 -4.47
C PHE A 117 5.08 -15.00 -3.03
N LEU A 118 3.88 -14.99 -2.46
CA LEU A 118 3.64 -14.49 -1.11
C LEU A 118 3.77 -15.61 -0.08
N ASP A 119 4.36 -15.28 1.06
CA ASP A 119 4.43 -16.11 2.25
C ASP A 119 3.26 -15.86 3.19
N PHE A 120 2.79 -14.61 3.26
CA PHE A 120 1.59 -14.18 3.98
C PHE A 120 1.08 -12.86 3.39
N ILE A 121 -0.15 -12.50 3.77
CA ILE A 121 -0.76 -11.20 3.44
C ILE A 121 -1.41 -10.59 4.69
N CYS A 122 -1.31 -9.27 4.84
CA CYS A 122 -1.99 -8.51 5.87
C CYS A 122 -3.09 -7.65 5.23
N ILE A 123 -4.31 -7.68 5.77
CA ILE A 123 -5.41 -6.82 5.31
C ILE A 123 -5.90 -5.95 6.47
N THR A 124 -5.85 -4.64 6.28
CA THR A 124 -6.13 -3.67 7.35
C THR A 124 -7.58 -3.69 7.78
N HIS A 125 -8.52 -3.79 6.84
CA HIS A 125 -9.95 -3.86 7.14
C HIS A 125 -10.78 -4.33 5.94
N ASN A 126 -12.08 -4.49 6.12
CA ASN A 126 -13.00 -5.13 5.18
C ASN A 126 -13.63 -4.21 4.12
N HIS A 127 -12.93 -3.14 3.73
CA HIS A 127 -13.34 -2.36 2.56
C HIS A 127 -12.76 -2.95 1.26
N GLN A 128 -13.58 -2.93 0.20
CA GLN A 128 -13.32 -3.69 -1.03
C GLN A 128 -12.10 -3.20 -1.82
N ASP A 129 -11.61 -1.98 -1.56
CA ASP A 129 -10.44 -1.37 -2.16
C ASP A 129 -9.12 -1.74 -1.45
N HIS A 130 -9.18 -2.57 -0.40
CA HIS A 130 -8.02 -3.06 0.36
C HIS A 130 -7.74 -4.55 0.15
N TYR A 131 -8.62 -5.33 -0.48
CA TYR A 131 -8.37 -6.75 -0.65
C TYR A 131 -9.08 -7.35 -1.86
N ASN A 132 -8.46 -8.39 -2.41
CA ASN A 132 -9.08 -9.27 -3.40
C ASN A 132 -9.45 -10.61 -2.77
N ILE A 133 -10.75 -10.97 -2.80
CA ILE A 133 -11.23 -12.20 -2.16
C ILE A 133 -10.60 -13.48 -2.74
N LYS A 134 -10.38 -13.55 -4.06
CA LYS A 134 -9.77 -14.72 -4.71
C LYS A 134 -8.34 -14.92 -4.26
N LEU A 135 -7.59 -13.84 -4.03
CA LEU A 135 -6.26 -13.92 -3.44
C LEU A 135 -6.32 -14.47 -2.01
N LEU A 136 -7.24 -14.00 -1.16
CA LEU A 136 -7.35 -14.49 0.22
C LEU A 136 -7.71 -15.99 0.25
N GLU A 137 -8.66 -16.40 -0.59
CA GLU A 137 -9.05 -17.81 -0.74
C GLU A 137 -7.88 -18.68 -1.21
N ALA A 138 -7.11 -18.22 -2.20
CA ALA A 138 -5.94 -18.94 -2.70
C ALA A 138 -4.83 -19.06 -1.64
N MET A 139 -4.60 -18.00 -0.86
CA MET A 139 -3.64 -18.01 0.26
C MET A 139 -4.04 -19.06 1.30
N VAL A 140 -5.29 -19.04 1.78
CA VAL A 140 -5.78 -20.02 2.78
C VAL A 140 -5.75 -21.45 2.22
N LYS A 141 -6.19 -21.64 0.97
CA LYS A 141 -6.18 -22.95 0.30
C LYS A 141 -4.78 -23.56 0.26
N ASN A 142 -3.74 -22.74 0.12
CA ASN A 142 -2.34 -23.17 0.11
C ASN A 142 -1.66 -23.08 1.49
N GLY A 143 -2.44 -22.90 2.57
CA GLY A 143 -1.93 -22.89 3.94
C GLY A 143 -1.09 -21.66 4.29
N LYS A 144 -1.25 -20.56 3.56
CA LYS A 144 -0.51 -19.30 3.79
C LYS A 144 -1.32 -18.35 4.69
N PRO A 145 -0.69 -17.73 5.69
CA PRO A 145 -1.39 -16.83 6.60
C PRO A 145 -2.04 -15.63 5.90
N VAL A 146 -3.28 -15.36 6.28
CA VAL A 146 -4.00 -14.12 6.01
C VAL A 146 -4.21 -13.42 7.34
N ILE A 147 -3.51 -12.33 7.62
CA ILE A 147 -3.62 -11.60 8.89
C ILE A 147 -4.66 -10.49 8.71
N SER A 148 -5.75 -10.54 9.46
CA SER A 148 -6.85 -9.57 9.36
C SER A 148 -7.70 -9.53 10.63
N ASN A 149 -8.63 -8.58 10.70
CA ASN A 149 -9.65 -8.52 11.75
C ASN A 149 -11.04 -9.04 11.34
N PHE A 150 -11.21 -9.53 10.11
CA PHE A 150 -12.52 -9.89 9.58
C PHE A 150 -12.59 -11.22 8.82
N TYR A 151 -11.49 -11.69 8.22
CA TYR A 151 -11.53 -12.84 7.33
C TYR A 151 -11.51 -14.14 8.13
N LYS A 152 -12.67 -14.79 8.28
CA LYS A 152 -12.88 -15.94 9.18
C LYS A 152 -12.03 -17.16 8.86
N ASP A 153 -11.72 -17.37 7.58
CA ASP A 153 -10.95 -18.53 7.13
C ASP A 153 -9.45 -18.38 7.46
N SER A 154 -9.03 -17.25 8.03
CA SER A 154 -7.67 -17.00 8.51
C SER A 154 -7.28 -17.82 9.75
N GLY A 155 -8.25 -18.43 10.44
CA GLY A 155 -7.98 -19.21 11.66
C GLY A 155 -7.28 -18.38 12.74
N GLU A 156 -6.09 -18.83 13.18
CA GLU A 156 -5.31 -18.15 14.24
C GLU A 156 -4.83 -16.73 13.86
N TYR A 157 -4.85 -16.38 12.58
CA TYR A 157 -4.45 -15.05 12.08
C TYR A 157 -5.61 -14.05 12.03
N LEU A 158 -6.81 -14.44 12.46
CA LEU A 158 -7.92 -13.53 12.71
C LEU A 158 -7.80 -12.92 14.11
N SER A 159 -7.66 -11.59 14.20
CA SER A 159 -7.71 -10.89 15.50
C SER A 159 -8.41 -9.53 15.39
N THR A 160 -9.34 -9.29 16.31
CA THR A 160 -10.00 -7.98 16.51
C THR A 160 -9.33 -7.16 17.61
N LYS A 161 -8.15 -7.57 18.07
CA LYS A 161 -7.37 -6.94 19.14
C LYS A 161 -5.90 -6.85 18.74
N PRO A 162 -5.11 -5.97 19.39
CA PRO A 162 -3.67 -5.93 19.20
C PRO A 162 -3.05 -7.32 19.40
N ALA A 163 -2.20 -7.73 18.47
CA ALA A 163 -1.62 -9.06 18.41
C ALA A 163 -0.18 -9.02 17.92
N SER A 164 0.56 -10.10 18.18
CA SER A 164 1.92 -10.31 17.67
C SER A 164 1.99 -11.66 16.99
N TYR A 165 2.59 -11.69 15.80
CA TYR A 165 2.80 -12.90 15.02
C TYR A 165 4.27 -13.02 14.64
N LYS A 166 4.73 -14.26 14.45
CA LYS A 166 6.03 -14.54 13.86
C LYS A 166 5.84 -15.51 12.69
N ILE A 167 6.18 -15.05 11.49
CA ILE A 167 6.11 -15.85 10.27
C ILE A 167 7.51 -15.85 9.68
N LYS A 168 8.21 -16.99 9.71
CA LYS A 168 9.63 -17.08 9.31
C LYS A 168 10.49 -16.02 10.04
N ASN A 169 11.15 -15.13 9.28
CA ASN A 169 11.98 -14.04 9.78
C ASN A 169 11.18 -12.76 10.07
N PHE A 170 9.88 -12.74 9.78
CA PHE A 170 9.04 -11.57 9.96
C PHE A 170 8.39 -11.59 11.34
N THR A 171 8.53 -10.48 12.07
CA THR A 171 7.73 -10.19 13.26
C THR A 171 6.67 -9.18 12.88
N ILE A 172 5.40 -9.52 13.12
CA ILE A 172 4.26 -8.65 12.83
C ILE A 172 3.65 -8.22 14.16
N LYS A 173 3.52 -6.92 14.39
CA LYS A 173 2.76 -6.34 15.50
C LYS A 173 1.57 -5.58 14.94
N THR A 174 0.42 -5.75 15.59
CA THR A 174 -0.80 -5.05 15.22
C THR A 174 -1.33 -4.19 16.35
N ASP A 175 -2.02 -3.12 15.99
CA ASP A 175 -2.88 -2.35 16.89
C ASP A 175 -4.20 -2.04 16.16
N MET A 176 -5.18 -1.52 16.86
CA MET A 176 -6.50 -1.22 16.31
C MET A 176 -6.75 0.29 16.30
N SER A 177 -7.24 0.81 15.18
CA SER A 177 -7.58 2.23 15.04
C SER A 177 -8.96 2.42 14.44
N ASP A 178 -9.56 3.57 14.72
CA ASP A 178 -10.81 3.98 14.10
C ASP A 178 -10.65 4.16 12.59
N HIS A 179 -11.72 4.02 11.82
CA HIS A 179 -11.70 4.36 10.40
C HIS A 179 -11.85 5.88 10.20
N LEU A 180 -10.76 6.57 9.84
CA LEU A 180 -10.72 8.02 9.58
C LEU A 180 -11.31 8.91 10.70
N ALA A 181 -11.26 8.43 11.95
CA ALA A 181 -11.90 9.02 13.15
C ALA A 181 -13.45 9.06 13.09
N ASN A 182 -14.07 8.15 12.34
CA ASN A 182 -15.50 7.96 12.34
C ASN A 182 -15.93 7.29 13.67
N PRO A 183 -16.77 7.94 14.50
CA PRO A 183 -17.20 7.38 15.79
C PRO A 183 -18.00 6.08 15.66
N ASP A 184 -18.59 5.80 14.48
CA ASP A 184 -19.35 4.58 14.20
C ASP A 184 -18.46 3.41 13.75
N MET A 185 -17.17 3.65 13.54
CA MET A 185 -16.20 2.67 13.03
C MET A 185 -14.96 2.63 13.92
N GLN A 186 -15.18 2.46 15.22
CA GLN A 186 -14.10 2.31 16.21
C GLN A 186 -13.40 0.96 16.06
N ASP A 187 -12.08 0.96 16.29
CA ASP A 187 -11.22 -0.25 16.23
C ASP A 187 -11.43 -1.08 14.94
N PHE A 188 -11.73 -0.38 13.84
CA PHE A 188 -12.13 -0.99 12.57
C PHE A 188 -10.93 -1.31 11.68
N VAL A 189 -9.85 -0.54 11.80
CA VAL A 189 -8.63 -0.65 10.99
C VAL A 189 -7.53 -1.30 11.82
N THR A 190 -7.00 -2.42 11.36
CA THR A 190 -5.79 -3.03 11.90
C THR A 190 -4.55 -2.34 11.32
N LEU A 191 -3.71 -1.79 12.21
CA LEU A 191 -2.40 -1.28 11.85
C LEU A 191 -1.41 -2.45 11.75
N PHE A 192 -0.50 -2.43 10.77
CA PHE A 192 0.52 -3.47 10.64
C PHE A 192 1.93 -2.90 10.71
N ARG A 193 2.65 -3.23 11.77
CA ARG A 193 4.10 -3.09 11.84
C ARG A 193 4.75 -4.42 11.51
N VAL A 194 5.53 -4.47 10.44
CA VAL A 194 6.29 -5.66 10.04
C VAL A 194 7.79 -5.38 10.14
N GLU A 195 8.47 -6.14 10.98
CA GLU A 195 9.94 -6.13 11.11
C GLU A 195 10.49 -7.30 10.29
N CYS A 196 11.36 -7.01 9.32
CA CYS A 196 11.73 -7.93 8.26
C CYS A 196 13.03 -8.72 8.51
N GLY A 197 13.58 -8.64 9.72
CA GLY A 197 14.80 -9.35 10.09
C GLY A 197 16.10 -8.70 9.59
N ASP A 198 17.23 -9.27 10.00
CA ASP A 198 18.58 -8.77 9.76
C ASP A 198 19.02 -8.89 8.30
N ASP A 199 18.62 -9.95 7.61
CA ASP A 199 18.91 -10.19 6.19
C ASP A 199 18.26 -9.15 5.27
N SER A 200 17.25 -8.44 5.75
CA SER A 200 16.65 -7.28 5.07
C SER A 200 17.40 -5.97 5.31
N GLY A 201 18.48 -5.97 6.10
CA GLY A 201 19.12 -4.76 6.60
C GLY A 201 18.30 -4.08 7.69
N ASN A 202 17.62 -4.90 8.52
CA ASN A 202 16.67 -4.47 9.55
C ASN A 202 15.55 -3.57 9.01
N PHE A 203 15.09 -3.82 7.79
CA PHE A 203 13.96 -3.09 7.23
C PHE A 203 12.71 -3.33 8.07
N SER A 204 11.92 -2.28 8.26
CA SER A 204 10.64 -2.35 8.93
C SER A 204 9.66 -1.37 8.32
N ILE A 205 8.40 -1.78 8.23
CA ILE A 205 7.31 -0.99 7.65
C ILE A 205 6.18 -0.90 8.66
N LEU A 206 5.60 0.30 8.81
CA LEU A 206 4.30 0.50 9.43
C LEU A 206 3.29 0.89 8.34
N HIS A 207 2.27 0.08 8.15
CA HIS A 207 1.15 0.38 7.28
C HIS A 207 -0.05 0.83 8.10
N CYS A 208 -0.48 2.07 7.90
CA CYS A 208 -1.53 2.68 8.72
C CYS A 208 -2.95 2.38 8.23
N GLY A 209 -3.13 1.90 7.00
CA GLY A 209 -4.46 1.76 6.41
C GLY A 209 -5.25 3.06 6.49
N ASP A 210 -6.56 2.93 6.68
CA ASP A 210 -7.50 4.05 6.80
C ASP A 210 -7.69 4.53 8.25
N SER A 211 -6.61 4.51 9.03
CA SER A 211 -6.67 4.80 10.47
C SER A 211 -7.18 6.20 10.83
N GLY A 212 -7.51 6.37 12.11
CA GLY A 212 -7.82 7.66 12.72
C GLY A 212 -6.59 8.50 13.03
N PHE A 213 -5.38 7.90 12.99
CA PHE A 213 -4.11 8.55 13.32
C PHE A 213 -4.10 9.18 14.72
N ASN A 214 -4.71 8.50 15.68
CA ASN A 214 -4.67 8.84 17.09
C ASN A 214 -3.53 8.07 17.77
N PRO A 215 -2.48 8.72 18.33
CA PRO A 215 -1.37 8.03 18.97
C PRO A 215 -1.79 7.01 20.04
N GLU A 216 -2.89 7.24 20.78
CA GLU A 216 -3.37 6.29 21.79
C GLU A 216 -3.70 4.90 21.23
N GLN A 217 -3.98 4.80 19.93
CA GLN A 217 -4.29 3.57 19.17
C GLN A 217 -3.08 3.00 18.40
N PHE A 218 -1.87 3.50 18.66
CA PHE A 218 -0.64 3.10 17.97
C PHE A 218 0.40 2.51 18.95
N LYS A 219 0.06 2.33 20.23
CA LYS A 219 0.99 1.96 21.31
C LYS A 219 1.70 0.63 21.07
N HIS A 220 1.04 -0.34 20.43
CA HIS A 220 1.64 -1.64 20.16
C HIS A 220 2.51 -1.64 18.88
N VAL A 221 2.40 -0.60 18.05
CA VAL A 221 3.16 -0.41 16.81
C VAL A 221 4.14 0.77 16.84
N GLN A 222 4.22 1.47 17.98
CA GLN A 222 5.03 2.68 18.21
C GLN A 222 6.56 2.47 18.07
N GLY A 223 7.31 3.58 18.07
CA GLY A 223 8.77 3.61 18.10
C GLY A 223 9.43 3.66 16.71
N PRO A 224 10.75 3.42 16.62
CA PRO A 224 11.49 3.53 15.37
C PRO A 224 11.04 2.55 14.30
N VAL A 225 10.87 3.03 13.07
CA VAL A 225 10.48 2.23 11.89
C VAL A 225 11.14 2.76 10.62
N SER A 226 11.50 1.87 9.69
CA SER A 226 12.24 2.28 8.48
C SER A 226 11.36 3.09 7.53
N MET A 227 10.09 2.73 7.39
CA MET A 227 9.13 3.39 6.49
C MET A 227 7.72 3.37 7.08
N VAL A 228 6.99 4.49 6.98
CA VAL A 228 5.57 4.57 7.33
C VAL A 228 4.75 4.81 6.07
N VAL A 229 3.71 3.99 5.84
CA VAL A 229 2.73 4.20 4.78
C VAL A 229 1.53 4.93 5.37
N LEU A 230 1.31 6.13 4.86
CA LEU A 230 0.15 6.96 5.11
C LEU A 230 -0.79 6.88 3.91
N ARG A 231 -1.97 7.49 4.05
CA ARG A 231 -2.84 7.74 2.91
C ARG A 231 -2.25 8.91 2.13
N TRP A 232 -2.78 10.11 2.28
CA TRP A 232 -2.59 11.20 1.32
C TRP A 232 -2.01 12.46 1.97
N GLY A 233 -1.46 12.31 3.19
CA GLY A 233 -0.71 13.33 3.90
C GLY A 233 -1.56 14.33 4.66
N ALA A 234 -2.87 14.08 4.83
CA ALA A 234 -3.75 15.01 5.54
C ALA A 234 -3.18 15.40 6.91
N PRO A 235 -3.42 16.63 7.42
CA PRO A 235 -2.75 17.14 8.62
C PRO A 235 -2.79 16.18 9.83
N ARG A 236 -3.93 15.51 10.04
CA ARG A 236 -4.13 14.52 11.11
C ARG A 236 -3.19 13.33 11.01
N GLU A 237 -2.82 12.91 9.81
CA GLU A 237 -1.93 11.77 9.57
C GLU A 237 -0.53 12.00 10.17
N SER A 238 -0.15 13.27 10.39
CA SER A 238 1.11 13.62 11.06
C SER A 238 1.08 13.58 12.58
N ASN A 239 -0.06 13.27 13.21
CA ASN A 239 -0.17 13.18 14.67
C ASN A 239 0.65 12.01 15.24
N ILE A 240 0.87 10.97 14.44
CA ILE A 240 1.59 9.77 14.85
C ILE A 240 3.11 9.93 14.76
N PHE A 241 3.64 11.03 14.21
CA PHE A 241 5.09 11.26 14.16
C PHE A 241 5.61 11.93 15.43
N GLY A 242 6.67 11.35 16.00
CA GLY A 242 7.37 11.87 17.18
C GLY A 242 7.92 10.76 18.06
N THR A 243 8.32 11.13 19.28
CA THR A 243 8.94 10.22 20.26
C THR A 243 8.04 9.93 21.47
N GLY A 244 6.82 10.47 21.48
CA GLY A 244 5.85 10.28 22.55
C GLY A 244 5.21 8.88 22.53
N GLU A 245 4.44 8.57 23.57
CA GLU A 245 3.65 7.34 23.62
C GLU A 245 2.70 7.26 22.42
N GLY A 246 2.68 6.12 21.75
CA GLY A 246 1.88 5.92 20.54
C GLY A 246 2.44 6.56 19.27
N GLN A 247 3.60 7.22 19.34
CA GLN A 247 4.23 7.85 18.18
C GLN A 247 5.31 6.97 17.56
N VAL A 248 5.61 7.24 16.29
CA VAL A 248 6.63 6.55 15.50
C VAL A 248 7.69 7.52 15.00
N GLU A 249 8.91 6.99 14.95
CA GLU A 249 10.07 7.71 14.44
C GLU A 249 10.48 7.10 13.10
N THR A 250 10.44 7.90 12.04
CA THR A 250 10.89 7.48 10.73
C THR A 250 11.49 8.64 9.94
N ASN A 251 12.39 8.30 9.02
CA ASN A 251 12.88 9.25 8.03
C ASN A 251 12.11 9.19 6.71
N TYR A 252 11.20 8.22 6.53
CA TYR A 252 10.51 8.00 5.26
C TYR A 252 9.01 7.79 5.47
N ALA A 253 8.22 8.76 5.04
CA ALA A 253 6.77 8.65 4.93
C ALA A 253 6.40 8.43 3.45
N VAL A 254 5.65 7.39 3.15
CA VAL A 254 5.10 7.11 1.83
C VAL A 254 3.64 7.54 1.83
N LEU A 255 3.28 8.43 0.91
CA LEU A 255 1.88 8.78 0.65
C LEU A 255 1.34 7.82 -0.41
N SER A 256 0.26 7.13 -0.05
CA SER A 256 -0.45 6.16 -0.86
C SER A 256 -1.95 6.50 -0.89
N HIS A 257 -2.82 5.56 -1.22
CA HIS A 257 -4.27 5.78 -1.29
C HIS A 257 -4.70 6.89 -2.28
N LEU A 258 -3.83 7.19 -3.25
CA LEU A 258 -4.04 8.25 -4.23
C LEU A 258 -4.74 7.68 -5.46
N ILE A 259 -5.65 8.47 -6.04
CA ILE A 259 -6.33 8.19 -7.32
C ILE A 259 -6.93 6.78 -7.41
N GLU A 260 -7.43 6.28 -6.27
CA GLU A 260 -8.20 5.04 -6.15
C GLU A 260 -9.50 5.13 -6.97
N LEU A 261 -9.64 4.26 -7.96
CA LEU A 261 -10.64 4.30 -9.03
C LEU A 261 -12.04 3.76 -8.65
N ARG A 262 -12.25 3.15 -7.48
CA ARG A 262 -13.58 2.73 -7.01
C ARG A 262 -14.36 3.90 -6.42
N HIS A 263 -13.67 4.91 -5.89
CA HIS A 263 -14.28 6.11 -5.36
C HIS A 263 -14.36 7.23 -6.41
N LYS A 264 -15.34 8.12 -6.22
CA LYS A 264 -15.44 9.34 -7.02
C LYS A 264 -14.26 10.26 -6.70
N PRO A 265 -13.75 11.02 -7.70
CA PRO A 265 -12.71 12.02 -7.50
C PRO A 265 -12.97 12.96 -6.32
N PHE A 266 -11.89 13.49 -5.74
CA PHE A 266 -11.95 14.46 -4.64
C PHE A 266 -12.98 15.57 -4.92
N PRO A 267 -13.83 15.95 -3.95
CA PRO A 267 -13.81 15.56 -2.54
C PRO A 267 -14.66 14.32 -2.18
N HIS A 268 -15.02 13.48 -3.16
CA HIS A 268 -16.04 12.45 -3.00
C HIS A 268 -15.51 11.03 -2.72
N GLY A 269 -14.36 10.93 -2.03
CA GLY A 269 -13.79 9.67 -1.53
C GLY A 269 -12.36 9.42 -2.01
N GLN A 270 -12.10 9.59 -3.30
CA GLN A 270 -10.76 9.44 -3.87
C GLN A 270 -9.85 10.59 -3.43
N ALA A 271 -8.65 10.29 -2.96
CA ALA A 271 -7.64 11.31 -2.69
C ALA A 271 -6.99 11.79 -4.00
N SER A 272 -6.90 13.11 -4.18
CA SER A 272 -6.29 13.72 -5.36
C SER A 272 -4.81 14.04 -5.14
N ILE A 273 -4.03 14.00 -6.24
CA ILE A 273 -2.62 14.40 -6.21
C ILE A 273 -2.51 15.89 -5.89
N THR A 274 -3.33 16.74 -6.50
CA THR A 274 -3.37 18.19 -6.23
C THR A 274 -3.50 18.47 -4.74
N LYS A 275 -4.46 17.81 -4.06
CA LYS A 275 -4.71 18.08 -2.65
C LYS A 275 -3.64 17.48 -1.74
N THR A 276 -3.06 16.33 -2.12
CA THR A 276 -1.87 15.78 -1.46
C THR A 276 -0.68 16.73 -1.53
N LEU A 277 -0.45 17.39 -2.67
CA LEU A 277 0.64 18.37 -2.81
C LEU A 277 0.45 19.59 -1.90
N GLU A 278 -0.79 20.02 -1.66
CA GLU A 278 -1.10 21.08 -0.68
C GLU A 278 -0.78 20.64 0.76
N HIS A 279 -0.96 19.36 1.08
CA HIS A 279 -0.67 18.82 2.40
C HIS A 279 0.82 18.54 2.62
N LEU A 280 1.56 18.24 1.56
CA LEU A 280 2.94 17.79 1.58
C LEU A 280 3.87 18.60 2.50
N PRO A 281 3.84 19.96 2.52
CA PRO A 281 4.70 20.75 3.40
C PRO A 281 4.45 20.55 4.90
N ASN A 282 3.29 19.99 5.27
CA ASN A 282 2.88 19.77 6.65
C ASN A 282 3.13 18.34 7.14
N VAL A 283 3.59 17.44 6.27
CA VAL A 283 3.95 16.07 6.67
C VAL A 283 5.20 16.12 7.54
N LYS A 284 5.07 15.72 8.82
CA LYS A 284 6.17 15.80 9.82
C LYS A 284 7.21 14.69 9.65
N CYS A 285 7.74 14.52 8.44
CA CYS A 285 8.75 13.52 8.13
C CYS A 285 9.85 14.12 7.24
N LYS A 286 11.09 13.66 7.40
CA LYS A 286 12.25 14.19 6.67
C LYS A 286 12.14 13.96 5.17
N ASN A 287 11.69 12.78 4.75
CA ASN A 287 11.48 12.46 3.35
C ASN A 287 10.05 11.97 3.18
N THR A 288 9.29 12.66 2.33
CA THR A 288 7.96 12.23 1.92
C THR A 288 8.01 11.77 0.47
N ILE A 289 7.57 10.54 0.24
CA ILE A 289 7.68 9.84 -1.04
C ILE A 289 6.27 9.68 -1.60
N MET A 290 6.06 10.00 -2.87
CA MET A 290 4.79 9.79 -3.57
C MET A 290 5.01 8.83 -4.74
N PRO A 291 5.03 7.51 -4.51
CA PRO A 291 5.09 6.53 -5.58
C PRO A 291 3.78 6.44 -6.36
N PHE A 292 3.88 6.02 -7.62
CA PHE A 292 2.76 5.60 -8.44
C PHE A 292 2.77 4.08 -8.61
N TRP A 293 1.65 3.56 -9.13
CA TRP A 293 1.43 2.14 -9.35
C TRP A 293 2.56 1.50 -10.15
N GLY A 294 3.08 0.39 -9.63
CA GLY A 294 4.19 -0.38 -10.19
C GLY A 294 5.58 0.13 -9.81
N GLU A 295 5.73 1.32 -9.20
CA GLU A 295 7.05 1.82 -8.79
C GLU A 295 7.63 1.00 -7.62
N LYS A 296 8.95 0.83 -7.65
CA LYS A 296 9.73 0.08 -6.65
C LYS A 296 10.60 1.05 -5.86
N LEU A 297 10.54 0.93 -4.54
CA LEU A 297 11.50 1.50 -3.61
C LEU A 297 12.45 0.40 -3.12
N THR A 298 13.71 0.74 -2.90
CA THR A 298 14.71 -0.21 -2.40
C THR A 298 15.31 0.28 -1.08
N TRP A 299 15.18 -0.51 -0.03
CA TRP A 299 15.89 -0.28 1.22
C TRP A 299 17.28 -0.92 1.16
N SER A 300 18.33 -0.15 1.43
CA SER A 300 19.66 -0.71 1.66
C SER A 300 20.52 0.24 2.50
N LYS A 301 21.43 -0.30 3.30
CA LYS A 301 22.39 0.50 4.09
C LYS A 301 21.72 1.60 4.94
N GLY A 302 20.53 1.31 5.49
CA GLY A 302 19.79 2.25 6.34
C GLY A 302 19.07 3.37 5.58
N LYS A 303 18.89 3.26 4.27
CA LYS A 303 18.27 4.30 3.43
C LYS A 303 17.32 3.73 2.39
N MET A 304 16.32 4.54 2.02
CA MET A 304 15.41 4.27 0.91
C MET A 304 15.96 4.88 -0.39
N HIS A 305 15.82 4.15 -1.49
CA HIS A 305 16.29 4.47 -2.84
C HIS A 305 15.20 4.24 -3.89
#